data_AF-A0A8E0SAT0-F1
#
_entry.id   AF-A0A8E0SAT0-F1
#
_cell.length_a   1.000
_cell.length_b   1.000
_cell.length_c   1.000
_cell.angle_alpha   90.00
_cell.angle_beta   90.00
_cell.angle_gamma   90.00
#
_symmetry.space_group_name_H-M   'P 1'
#
loop_
_entity.id
_entity.type
_entity.pdbx_description
1 polymer ?
#
loop_
_entity_poly.entity_id
_entity_poly.type
_entity_poly.pdbx_seq_one_letter_code
_entity_poly.pdbx_strand_id
1 'polypeptide(L)'
;MTFEEVRERFLPMVYKTMKQANSKFMFNQVEEEDFQQELELELWRAYEAYDSDTGYCFTTYLYPKLRKGVRNATYSRYAQKNQSNGVFSISSPIGDDDLKIEDMLAANDTSFDNIATNELLSIILKNVKEDEMDLLKIIIDVKNNPVNAYAKKHGLTRQAANQRVIKLKKKLRSVIAKEYLEIA
;
A
#
# COMPACT_ATOMS: atom_id res chain seq x y z
N MET A 1 19.01 25.47 -36.09
CA MET A 1 17.59 25.34 -35.71
C MET A 1 17.54 25.40 -34.20
N THR A 2 16.77 26.32 -33.64
CA THR A 2 16.61 26.40 -32.18
C THR A 2 15.72 25.26 -31.69
N PHE A 3 15.69 25.02 -30.38
CA PHE A 3 14.78 24.01 -29.83
C PHE A 3 13.31 24.41 -30.07
N GLU A 4 12.98 25.69 -29.98
CA GLU A 4 11.62 26.21 -30.17
C GLU A 4 11.09 25.88 -31.56
N GLU A 5 11.91 26.05 -32.60
CA GLU A 5 11.56 25.68 -33.98
C GLU A 5 11.35 24.17 -34.15
N VAL A 6 12.19 23.36 -33.49
CA VAL A 6 12.07 21.89 -33.48
C VAL A 6 10.79 21.48 -32.73
N ARG A 7 10.53 22.11 -31.58
CA ARG A 7 9.34 21.86 -30.77
C ARG A 7 8.10 22.13 -31.56
N GLU A 8 7.93 23.32 -32.14
CA GLU A 8 6.77 23.66 -32.96
C GLU A 8 6.58 22.68 -34.13
N ARG A 9 7.67 22.32 -34.81
CA ARG A 9 7.63 21.41 -35.96
C ARG A 9 7.20 19.99 -35.59
N PHE A 10 7.63 19.48 -34.44
CA PHE A 10 7.40 18.09 -34.03
C PHE A 10 6.31 17.92 -32.96
N LEU A 11 5.73 19.01 -32.45
CA LEU A 11 4.61 18.98 -31.52
C LEU A 11 3.42 18.13 -32.02
N PRO A 12 3.03 18.17 -33.31
CA PRO A 12 1.97 17.29 -33.82
C PRO A 12 2.30 15.79 -33.67
N MET A 13 3.58 15.41 -33.76
CA MET A 13 4.03 14.02 -33.56
C MET A 13 3.95 13.63 -32.09
N VAL A 14 4.30 14.54 -31.18
CA VAL A 14 4.15 14.36 -29.72
C VAL A 14 2.68 14.14 -29.36
N TYR A 15 1.78 15.05 -29.78
CA TYR A 15 0.34 14.94 -29.54
C TYR A 15 -0.25 13.64 -30.08
N LYS A 16 0.09 13.26 -31.31
CA LYS A 16 -0.38 12.01 -31.91
C LYS A 16 0.07 10.80 -31.10
N THR A 17 1.33 10.79 -30.64
CA THR A 17 1.90 9.70 -29.84
C THR A 17 1.22 9.60 -28.47
N MET A 18 1.00 10.74 -27.81
CA MET A 18 0.27 10.84 -26.55
C MET A 18 -1.14 10.27 -26.66
N LYS A 19 -1.95 10.78 -27.62
CA LYS A 19 -3.33 10.34 -27.82
C LYS A 19 -3.42 8.84 -28.14
N GLN A 20 -2.51 8.32 -28.96
CA GLN A 20 -2.46 6.89 -29.27
C GLN A 20 -2.09 6.02 -28.06
N ALA A 21 -1.30 6.53 -27.12
CA ALA A 21 -0.97 5.83 -25.89
C ALA A 21 -2.13 5.89 -24.89
N ASN A 22 -2.71 7.07 -24.66
CA ASN A 22 -3.81 7.28 -23.72
C ASN A 22 -5.09 6.54 -24.10
N SER A 23 -5.39 6.39 -25.40
CA SER A 23 -6.57 5.64 -25.86
C SER A 23 -6.61 4.17 -25.44
N LYS A 24 -5.47 3.61 -24.97
CA LYS A 24 -5.39 2.25 -24.43
C LYS A 24 -5.90 2.13 -22.99
N PHE A 25 -6.14 3.25 -22.32
CA PHE A 25 -6.63 3.33 -20.96
C PHE A 25 -8.01 4.01 -20.99
N MET A 26 -9.10 3.28 -20.72
CA MET A 26 -10.43 3.89 -20.69
C MET A 26 -10.74 4.55 -19.34
N PHE A 27 -10.32 3.94 -18.24
CA PHE A 27 -10.71 4.35 -16.89
C PHE A 27 -9.56 4.96 -16.07
N ASN A 28 -8.35 5.03 -16.64
CA ASN A 28 -7.14 5.46 -15.94
C ASN A 28 -6.14 6.10 -16.93
N GLN A 29 -6.63 7.07 -17.71
CA GLN A 29 -5.79 7.85 -18.61
C GLN A 29 -4.76 8.65 -17.82
N VAL A 30 -3.59 8.86 -18.41
CA VAL A 30 -2.65 9.85 -17.87
C VAL A 30 -3.20 11.23 -18.21
N GLU A 31 -3.14 12.15 -17.27
CA GLU A 31 -3.50 13.55 -17.45
C GLU A 31 -2.69 14.13 -18.64
N GLU A 32 -3.36 14.86 -19.54
CA GLU A 32 -2.79 15.18 -20.85
C GLU A 32 -1.62 16.17 -20.74
N GLU A 33 -1.68 17.13 -19.81
CA GLU A 33 -0.62 18.12 -19.63
C GLU A 33 0.66 17.45 -19.09
N ASP A 34 0.55 16.64 -18.05
CA ASP A 34 1.65 15.84 -17.50
C ASP A 34 2.28 14.93 -18.57
N PHE A 35 1.43 14.25 -19.37
CA PHE A 35 1.93 13.35 -20.40
C PHE A 35 2.61 14.11 -21.53
N GLN A 36 2.06 15.25 -21.96
CA GLN A 36 2.70 16.11 -22.96
C GLN A 36 4.09 16.56 -22.48
N GLN A 37 4.21 17.00 -21.23
CA GLN A 37 5.49 17.46 -20.66
C GLN A 37 6.56 16.35 -20.67
N GLU A 38 6.20 15.13 -20.28
CA GLU A 38 7.14 13.98 -20.30
C GLU A 38 7.65 13.68 -21.73
N LEU A 39 6.77 13.81 -22.74
CA LEU A 39 7.16 13.60 -24.14
C LEU A 39 7.98 14.76 -24.71
N GLU A 40 7.68 16.00 -24.32
CA GLU A 40 8.47 17.17 -24.69
C GLU A 40 9.88 17.12 -24.07
N LEU A 41 10.05 16.57 -22.86
CA LEU A 41 11.37 16.31 -22.28
C LEU A 41 12.18 15.30 -23.10
N GLU A 42 11.55 14.24 -23.63
CA GLU A 42 12.23 13.30 -24.53
C GLU A 42 12.51 13.93 -25.91
N LEU A 43 11.70 14.88 -26.38
CA LEU A 43 12.00 15.68 -27.58
C LEU A 43 13.21 16.59 -27.35
N TRP A 44 13.31 17.26 -26.21
CA TRP A 44 14.49 18.05 -25.82
C TRP A 44 15.75 17.19 -25.80
N ARG A 45 15.72 16.04 -25.12
CA ARG A 45 16.83 15.08 -25.08
C ARG A 45 17.21 14.56 -26.47
N ALA A 46 16.23 14.39 -27.35
CA ALA A 46 16.49 13.96 -28.72
C ALA A 46 17.17 15.08 -29.52
N TYR A 47 16.75 16.33 -29.35
CA TYR A 47 17.38 17.50 -29.97
C TYR A 47 18.84 17.66 -29.55
N GLU A 48 19.15 17.59 -28.25
CA GLU A 48 20.52 17.75 -27.74
C GLU A 48 21.48 16.65 -28.22
N ALA A 49 20.99 15.41 -28.35
CA ALA A 49 21.82 14.24 -28.63
C ALA A 49 21.78 13.78 -30.08
N TYR A 50 21.07 14.50 -30.96
CA TYR A 50 20.95 14.13 -32.36
C TYR A 50 22.14 14.65 -33.17
N ASP A 51 22.77 13.74 -33.90
CA ASP A 51 23.85 14.04 -34.82
C ASP A 51 23.35 13.96 -36.26
N SER A 52 23.39 15.09 -36.97
CA SER A 52 22.98 15.20 -38.37
C SER A 52 23.88 14.41 -39.32
N ASP A 53 25.14 14.15 -38.93
CA ASP A 53 26.13 13.54 -39.80
C ASP A 53 25.94 12.02 -39.94
N THR A 54 25.11 11.44 -39.07
CA THR A 54 24.71 10.02 -39.13
C THR A 54 23.85 9.67 -40.34
N GLY A 55 23.26 10.66 -41.03
CA GLY A 55 22.44 10.46 -42.22
C GLY A 55 21.02 9.95 -41.97
N TYR A 56 20.62 9.71 -40.72
CA TYR A 56 19.24 9.33 -40.36
C TYR A 56 18.36 10.57 -40.20
N CYS A 57 17.09 10.50 -40.61
CA CYS A 57 16.14 11.58 -40.34
C CYS A 57 15.89 11.74 -38.83
N PHE A 58 15.74 12.98 -38.36
CA PHE A 58 15.41 13.28 -36.95
C PHE A 58 14.17 12.55 -36.45
N THR A 59 13.13 12.40 -37.28
CA THR A 59 11.91 11.64 -36.93
C THR A 59 12.21 10.18 -36.57
N THR A 60 13.13 9.56 -37.31
CA THR A 60 13.61 8.19 -37.07
C THR A 60 14.31 8.09 -35.73
N TYR A 61 15.12 9.10 -35.37
CA TYR A 61 15.81 9.17 -34.09
C TYR A 61 14.87 9.47 -32.91
N LEU A 62 13.89 10.35 -33.13
CA LEU A 62 12.92 10.76 -32.12
C LEU A 62 11.94 9.65 -31.74
N TYR A 63 11.51 8.85 -32.71
CA TYR A 63 10.52 7.78 -32.51
C TYR A 63 10.81 6.83 -31.33
N PRO A 64 12.01 6.21 -31.20
CA PRO A 64 12.33 5.37 -30.05
C PRO A 64 12.40 6.12 -28.73
N LYS A 65 12.77 7.41 -28.73
CA LYS A 65 12.81 8.26 -27.52
C LYS A 65 11.40 8.55 -27.02
N LEU A 66 10.48 8.90 -27.92
CA LEU A 66 9.06 9.07 -27.56
C LEU A 66 8.45 7.77 -27.03
N ARG A 67 8.79 6.60 -27.59
CA ARG A 67 8.35 5.30 -27.02
C ARG A 67 8.84 5.09 -25.59
N LYS A 68 10.06 5.52 -25.28
CA LYS A 68 10.60 5.49 -23.91
C LYS A 68 9.82 6.43 -22.98
N GLY A 69 9.53 7.66 -23.43
CA GLY A 69 8.69 8.61 -22.69
C GLY A 69 7.28 8.06 -22.41
N VAL A 70 6.63 7.48 -23.43
CA VAL A 70 5.34 6.78 -23.27
C VAL A 70 5.43 5.70 -22.20
N ARG A 71 6.46 4.86 -22.24
CA ARG A 71 6.64 3.80 -21.24
C ARG A 71 6.75 4.36 -19.83
N ASN A 72 7.51 5.45 -19.64
CA ASN A 72 7.69 6.09 -18.34
C ASN A 72 6.38 6.67 -17.81
N ALA A 73 5.69 7.48 -18.62
CA ALA A 73 4.41 8.11 -18.25
C ALA A 73 3.32 7.09 -17.92
N THR A 74 3.30 5.96 -18.62
CA THR A 74 2.24 4.95 -18.48
C THR A 74 2.61 3.79 -17.56
N TYR A 75 3.83 3.75 -17.00
CA TYR A 75 4.31 2.60 -16.21
C TYR A 75 3.41 2.28 -15.01
N SER A 76 3.06 3.29 -14.22
CA SER A 76 2.16 3.15 -13.07
C SER A 76 0.74 2.73 -13.49
N ARG A 77 0.28 3.23 -14.65
CA ARG A 77 -1.05 2.94 -15.20
C ARG A 77 -1.17 1.52 -15.72
N TYR A 78 -0.09 0.93 -16.26
CA TYR A 78 -0.08 -0.45 -16.71
C TYR A 78 -0.24 -1.45 -15.56
N ALA A 79 0.33 -1.17 -14.38
CA ALA A 79 0.10 -1.98 -13.18
C ALA A 79 -1.38 -1.93 -12.72
N GLN A 80 -2.04 -0.79 -12.95
CA GLN A 80 -3.44 -0.56 -12.61
C GLN A 80 -4.42 -0.93 -13.73
N LYS A 81 -3.93 -1.27 -14.93
CA LYS A 81 -4.78 -1.57 -16.11
C LYS A 81 -5.74 -2.74 -15.87
N ASN A 82 -5.38 -3.68 -15.00
CA ASN A 82 -6.22 -4.80 -14.58
C ASN A 82 -6.90 -4.57 -13.23
N GLN A 83 -6.60 -3.47 -12.54
CA GLN A 83 -7.22 -3.12 -11.26
C GLN A 83 -8.50 -2.28 -11.48
N SER A 84 -8.62 -1.56 -12.60
CA SER A 84 -9.78 -0.71 -12.87
C SER A 84 -11.06 -1.45 -13.27
N ASN A 85 -11.07 -2.79 -13.31
CA ASN A 85 -12.33 -3.55 -13.30
C ASN A 85 -12.92 -3.50 -11.88
N GLY A 86 -13.41 -2.33 -11.46
CA GLY A 86 -14.19 -2.19 -10.21
C GLY A 86 -13.55 -1.40 -9.07
N VAL A 87 -12.47 -0.63 -9.31
CA VAL A 87 -11.98 0.33 -8.30
C VAL A 87 -12.59 1.70 -8.58
N PHE A 88 -13.56 2.09 -7.75
CA PHE A 88 -14.22 3.39 -7.76
C PHE A 88 -13.72 4.23 -6.59
N SER A 89 -13.77 5.56 -6.72
CA SER A 89 -13.53 6.41 -5.56
C SER A 89 -14.64 6.17 -4.54
N ILE A 90 -14.28 6.00 -3.27
CA ILE A 90 -15.25 5.86 -2.18
C ILE A 90 -16.14 7.12 -2.06
N SER A 91 -15.64 8.25 -2.56
CA SER A 91 -16.36 9.53 -2.59
C SER A 91 -17.19 9.73 -3.85
N SER A 92 -17.25 8.74 -4.75
CA SER A 92 -18.07 8.86 -5.97
C SER A 92 -19.56 8.89 -5.60
N PRO A 93 -20.38 9.74 -6.24
CA PRO A 93 -21.82 9.75 -6.02
C PRO A 93 -22.47 8.46 -6.55
N ILE A 94 -23.55 8.05 -5.89
CA ILE A 94 -24.42 6.94 -6.31
C ILE A 94 -25.84 7.49 -6.54
N GLY A 95 -26.36 7.28 -7.75
CA GLY A 95 -27.72 7.72 -8.11
C GLY A 95 -27.84 9.23 -8.37
N ASP A 96 -29.07 9.73 -8.28
CA ASP A 96 -29.40 11.17 -8.47
C ASP A 96 -29.35 11.97 -7.16
N ASP A 97 -29.23 11.30 -6.01
CA ASP A 97 -29.10 11.95 -4.71
C ASP A 97 -27.62 12.14 -4.35
N ASP A 98 -27.31 13.14 -3.50
CA ASP A 98 -25.96 13.46 -2.99
C ASP A 98 -25.30 12.34 -2.14
N LEU A 99 -25.82 11.11 -2.20
CA LEU A 99 -25.31 9.92 -1.54
C LEU A 99 -24.02 9.46 -2.22
N LYS A 100 -23.00 9.16 -1.41
CA LYS A 100 -21.72 8.65 -1.89
C LYS A 100 -21.56 7.16 -1.57
N ILE A 101 -20.61 6.51 -2.24
CA ILE A 101 -20.25 5.11 -1.96
C ILE A 101 -19.83 4.92 -0.49
N GLU A 102 -19.15 5.90 0.12
CA GLU A 102 -18.76 5.88 1.53
C GLU A 102 -19.95 5.77 2.48
N ASP A 103 -21.09 6.37 2.14
CA ASP A 103 -22.30 6.36 2.97
C ASP A 103 -22.99 4.99 2.97
N MET A 104 -22.75 4.17 1.94
CA MET A 104 -23.28 2.81 1.85
C MET A 104 -22.43 1.78 2.60
N LEU A 105 -21.20 2.13 2.95
CA LEU A 105 -20.30 1.24 3.67
C LEU A 105 -20.60 1.34 5.17
N ALA A 106 -21.29 0.34 5.70
CA ALA A 106 -21.49 0.22 7.14
C ALA A 106 -20.12 0.23 7.84
N ALA A 107 -19.91 1.20 8.73
CA ALA A 107 -18.81 1.11 9.69
C ALA A 107 -18.99 -0.19 10.46
N ASN A 108 -17.99 -1.07 10.46
CA ASN A 108 -18.03 -2.28 11.28
C ASN A 108 -18.26 -1.85 12.72
N ASP A 109 -19.45 -2.11 13.25
CA ASP A 109 -19.81 -1.80 14.62
C ASP A 109 -19.04 -2.73 15.54
N THR A 110 -17.85 -2.29 15.96
CA THR A 110 -16.97 -3.03 16.88
C THR A 110 -17.45 -2.96 18.32
N SER A 111 -18.61 -2.33 18.61
CA SER A 111 -19.09 -2.13 19.98
C SER A 111 -19.29 -3.44 20.73
N PHE A 112 -19.82 -4.48 20.09
CA PHE A 112 -20.02 -5.78 20.72
C PHE A 112 -18.70 -6.53 20.96
N ASP A 113 -17.79 -6.50 19.99
CA ASP A 113 -16.45 -7.08 20.13
C ASP A 113 -15.63 -6.38 21.23
N ASN A 114 -15.78 -5.05 21.37
CA ASN A 114 -15.17 -4.28 22.45
C ASN A 114 -15.76 -4.63 23.83
N ILE A 115 -17.05 -4.97 23.92
CA ILE A 115 -17.68 -5.41 25.18
C ILE A 115 -17.20 -6.82 25.56
N ALA A 116 -17.19 -7.76 24.62
CA ALA A 116 -16.74 -9.14 24.85
C ALA A 116 -15.23 -9.23 25.17
N THR A 117 -14.41 -8.41 24.50
CA THR A 117 -12.96 -8.35 24.78
C THR A 117 -12.67 -7.75 26.15
N ASN A 118 -13.46 -6.79 26.64
CA ASN A 118 -13.28 -6.21 27.97
C ASN A 118 -13.54 -7.21 29.11
N GLU A 119 -14.52 -8.10 28.96
CA GLU A 119 -14.80 -9.12 29.99
C GLU A 119 -13.66 -10.14 30.08
N LEU A 120 -13.22 -10.70 28.95
CA LEU A 120 -12.09 -11.63 28.91
C LEU A 120 -10.79 -10.98 29.42
N LEU A 121 -10.53 -9.72 29.04
CA LEU A 121 -9.38 -8.95 29.53
C LEU A 121 -9.46 -8.73 31.04
N SER A 122 -10.65 -8.42 31.58
CA SER A 122 -10.84 -8.25 33.02
C SER A 122 -10.57 -9.54 33.80
N ILE A 123 -11.01 -10.68 33.28
CA ILE A 123 -10.76 -12.02 33.86
C ILE A 123 -9.26 -12.33 33.86
N ILE A 124 -8.58 -12.07 32.73
CA ILE A 124 -7.13 -12.28 32.61
C ILE A 124 -6.38 -11.38 33.60
N LEU A 125 -6.65 -10.07 33.60
CA LEU A 125 -5.94 -9.11 34.47
C LEU A 125 -6.18 -9.36 35.96
N LYS A 126 -7.38 -9.80 36.35
CA LYS A 126 -7.68 -10.17 37.74
C LYS A 126 -6.91 -11.40 38.23
N ASN A 127 -6.60 -12.33 37.32
CA ASN A 127 -5.96 -13.59 37.65
C ASN A 127 -4.43 -13.61 37.44
N VAL A 128 -3.86 -12.56 36.84
CA VAL A 128 -2.42 -12.38 36.66
C VAL A 128 -1.88 -11.52 37.80
N LYS A 129 -0.84 -11.99 38.49
CA LYS A 129 -0.19 -11.21 39.54
C LYS A 129 0.72 -10.13 38.95
N GLU A 130 1.05 -9.09 39.72
CA GLU A 130 1.94 -7.99 39.25
C GLU A 130 3.30 -8.49 38.75
N ASP A 131 3.86 -9.52 39.40
CA ASP A 131 5.12 -10.18 39.02
C ASP A 131 4.98 -11.07 37.77
N GLU A 132 3.77 -11.41 37.37
CA GLU A 132 3.43 -12.19 36.17
C GLU A 132 3.08 -11.31 34.95
N MET A 133 2.95 -9.99 35.11
CA MET A 133 2.57 -9.08 34.02
C MET A 133 3.61 -9.03 32.89
N ASP A 134 4.89 -9.08 33.23
CA ASP A 134 5.96 -9.16 32.23
C ASP A 134 5.94 -10.48 31.46
N LEU A 135 5.45 -11.58 32.07
CA LEU A 135 5.24 -12.85 31.37
C LEU A 135 4.04 -12.79 30.44
N LEU A 136 2.98 -12.05 30.80
CA LEU A 136 1.80 -11.85 29.96
C LEU A 136 2.15 -11.12 28.65
N LYS A 137 3.03 -10.11 28.71
CA LYS A 137 3.53 -9.39 27.53
C LYS A 137 4.22 -10.31 26.52
N ILE A 138 4.93 -11.32 26.99
CA ILE A 138 5.58 -12.34 26.15
C ILE A 138 4.52 -13.22 25.45
N ILE A 139 3.41 -13.53 26.12
CA ILE A 139 2.34 -14.37 25.56
C ILE A 139 1.58 -13.62 24.45
N ILE A 140 1.32 -12.32 24.66
CA ILE A 140 0.59 -11.46 23.71
C ILE A 140 1.47 -11.14 22.50
N ASP A 141 2.74 -10.78 22.72
CA ASP A 141 3.64 -10.33 21.67
C ASP A 141 5.04 -10.95 21.80
N VAL A 142 5.15 -12.15 21.26
CA VAL A 142 6.41 -12.93 21.25
C VAL A 142 7.51 -12.24 20.43
N LYS A 143 7.14 -11.44 19.43
CA LYS A 143 8.12 -10.80 18.52
C LYS A 143 8.85 -9.66 19.21
N ASN A 144 8.11 -8.80 19.89
CA ASN A 144 8.69 -7.63 20.56
C ASN A 144 9.16 -7.95 21.99
N ASN A 145 8.59 -8.97 22.64
CA ASN A 145 8.97 -9.38 23.99
C ASN A 145 9.47 -10.83 24.01
N PRO A 146 10.70 -11.11 23.51
CA PRO A 146 11.23 -12.46 23.50
C PRO A 146 11.55 -12.96 24.91
N VAL A 147 11.40 -14.27 25.13
CA VAL A 147 11.71 -14.96 26.41
C VAL A 147 13.13 -14.67 26.92
N ASN A 148 14.07 -14.43 26.01
CA ASN A 148 15.46 -14.10 26.35
C ASN A 148 15.59 -12.72 27.03
N ALA A 149 14.78 -11.74 26.63
CA ALA A 149 14.81 -10.41 27.24
C ALA A 149 14.27 -10.48 28.68
N TYR A 150 13.19 -11.23 28.90
CA TYR A 150 12.66 -11.51 30.24
C TYR A 150 13.67 -12.26 31.12
N ALA A 151 14.31 -13.30 30.58
CA ALA A 151 15.33 -14.07 31.30
C ALA A 151 16.49 -13.19 31.77
N LYS A 152 16.98 -12.28 30.91
CA LYS A 152 18.03 -11.32 31.27
C LYS A 152 17.57 -10.31 32.33
N LYS A 153 16.35 -9.76 32.20
CA LYS A 153 15.79 -8.77 33.14
C LYS A 153 15.63 -9.33 34.56
N HIS A 154 15.26 -10.61 34.67
CA HIS A 154 14.97 -11.28 35.94
C HIS A 154 16.10 -12.19 36.45
N GLY A 155 17.26 -12.20 35.78
CA GLY A 155 18.42 -13.01 36.19
C GLY A 155 18.18 -14.53 36.11
N LEU A 156 17.33 -14.98 35.20
CA LEU A 156 16.92 -16.38 35.04
C LEU A 156 17.58 -17.03 33.83
N THR A 157 17.65 -18.37 33.83
CA THR A 157 17.98 -19.10 32.60
C THR A 157 16.80 -19.05 31.62
N ARG A 158 17.10 -19.12 30.32
CA ARG A 158 16.06 -19.16 29.25
C ARG A 158 15.04 -20.27 29.48
N GLN A 159 15.49 -21.44 29.94
CA GLN A 159 14.61 -22.57 30.23
C GLN A 159 13.70 -22.30 31.43
N ALA A 160 14.22 -21.71 32.51
CA ALA A 160 13.41 -21.34 33.67
C ALA A 160 12.36 -20.26 33.31
N ALA A 161 12.74 -19.27 32.50
CA ALA A 161 11.82 -18.26 31.98
C ALA A 161 10.70 -18.90 31.13
N ASN A 162 11.05 -19.81 30.21
CA ASN A 162 10.07 -20.50 29.38
C ASN A 162 9.12 -21.38 30.21
N GLN A 163 9.62 -22.07 31.24
CA GLN A 163 8.77 -22.83 32.16
C GLN A 163 7.77 -21.94 32.90
N ARG A 164 8.16 -20.71 33.30
CA ARG A 164 7.24 -19.75 33.91
C ARG A 164 6.16 -19.28 32.93
N VAL A 165 6.51 -18.99 31.68
CA VAL A 165 5.54 -18.66 30.62
C VAL A 165 4.54 -19.80 30.41
N ILE A 166 5.01 -21.05 30.33
CA ILE A 166 4.14 -22.22 30.17
C ILE A 166 3.20 -22.40 31.37
N LYS A 167 3.69 -22.19 32.60
CA LYS A 167 2.86 -22.26 33.81
C LYS A 167 1.75 -21.20 33.78
N LEU A 168 2.08 -19.96 33.42
CA LEU A 168 1.09 -18.88 33.30
C LEU A 168 0.06 -19.20 32.21
N LYS A 169 0.50 -19.72 31.06
CA LYS A 169 -0.41 -20.14 29.97
C LYS A 169 -1.37 -21.25 30.41
N LYS A 170 -0.90 -22.24 31.18
CA LYS A 170 -1.75 -23.30 31.72
C LYS A 170 -2.77 -22.77 32.74
N LYS A 171 -2.33 -21.87 33.63
CA LYS A 171 -3.19 -21.20 34.60
C LYS A 171 -4.31 -20.41 33.91
N LEU A 172 -3.95 -19.53 32.96
CA LEU A 172 -4.92 -18.74 32.20
C LEU A 172 -5.88 -19.61 31.39
N ARG A 173 -5.40 -20.70 30.79
CA ARG A 173 -6.27 -21.65 30.07
C ARG A 173 -7.35 -22.25 30.98
N SER A 174 -7.00 -22.62 32.20
CA SER A 174 -7.96 -23.17 33.17
C SER A 174 -8.96 -22.12 33.65
N VAL A 175 -8.49 -20.88 33.87
CA VAL A 175 -9.34 -19.75 34.29
C VAL A 175 -10.34 -19.39 33.20
N ILE A 176 -9.87 -19.23 31.95
CA ILE A 176 -10.73 -18.88 30.82
C ILE A 176 -11.74 -20.00 30.53
N ALA A 177 -11.34 -21.27 30.60
CA ALA A 177 -12.27 -22.38 30.40
C ALA A 177 -13.41 -22.38 31.43
N LYS A 178 -13.10 -22.08 32.69
CA LYS A 178 -14.07 -22.11 33.79
C LYS A 178 -14.92 -20.84 33.90
N GLU A 179 -14.30 -19.67 33.80
CA GLU A 179 -14.94 -18.36 34.07
C GLU A 179 -15.52 -17.69 32.82
N TYR A 180 -15.02 -18.02 31.63
CA TYR A 180 -15.47 -17.37 30.38
C TYR A 180 -16.22 -18.33 29.44
N LEU A 181 -15.84 -19.61 29.39
CA LEU A 181 -16.49 -20.60 28.52
C LEU A 181 -17.51 -21.49 29.24
N GLU A 182 -17.54 -21.47 30.57
CA GLU A 182 -18.38 -22.35 31.42
C GLU A 182 -18.18 -23.87 31.16
N ILE A 183 -17.05 -24.26 30.57
CA ILE A 183 -16.73 -25.66 30.29
C ILE A 183 -15.93 -26.19 31.49
N ALA A 184 -16.56 -27.06 32.29
CA ALA A 184 -15.94 -27.75 33.42
C ALA A 184 -14.87 -28.76 32.99
#